data_AF-A0A7Y2MNG7-F1
#
_entry.id   AF-A0A7Y2MNG7-F1
#
_cell.length_a   1.000
_cell.length_b   1.000
_cell.length_c   1.000
_cell.angle_alpha   90.00
_cell.angle_beta   90.00
_cell.angle_gamma   90.00
#
_symmetry.space_group_name_H-M   'P 1'
#
loop_
_entity.id
_entity.type
_entity.pdbx_description
1 polymer ?
#
loop_
_entity_poly.entity_id
_entity_poly.type
_entity_poly.pdbx_seq_one_letter_code
_entity_poly.pdbx_strand_id
1 'polypeptide(L)'
;TDRRKRLYARVRPFVGAYYDGFRSGIATTMSYRFQPYGSISVELNYNHIKLDEPFEEANLWLIGPKLDLTFTRKLFLTSFVQYNTQFDNLNMNTRFQWRFAPVSDFFLVYTDNYDTGIPSRFQSRNRAFIAKLTYWLNL
;
A
#
# COMPACT_ATOMS: atom_id res chain seq x y z
N THR A 1 -16.49 -13.66 5.97
CA THR A 1 -15.88 -12.49 6.63
C THR A 1 -16.31 -11.24 5.87
N ASP A 2 -17.19 -10.42 6.45
CA ASP A 2 -17.88 -9.32 5.76
C ASP A 2 -17.07 -8.01 5.81
N ARG A 3 -16.66 -7.49 4.65
CA ARG A 3 -15.91 -6.22 4.48
C ARG A 3 -16.79 -4.96 4.62
N ARG A 4 -18.10 -5.10 4.88
CA ARG A 4 -19.03 -3.96 5.04
C ARG A 4 -19.04 -3.34 6.44
N LYS A 5 -18.51 -4.03 7.46
CA LYS A 5 -18.46 -3.51 8.83
C LYS A 5 -17.49 -2.32 8.94
N ARG A 6 -17.79 -1.38 9.85
CA ARG A 6 -16.93 -0.20 10.11
C ARG A 6 -15.51 -0.57 10.50
N LEU A 7 -15.34 -1.65 11.26
CA LEU A 7 -14.06 -2.27 11.51
C LEU A 7 -14.07 -3.67 10.89
N TYR A 8 -13.02 -3.96 10.13
CA TYR A 8 -12.78 -5.27 9.56
C TYR A 8 -11.32 -5.65 9.81
N ALA A 9 -11.12 -6.86 10.32
CA ALA A 9 -9.81 -7.45 10.46
C ALA A 9 -9.88 -8.90 9.98
N ARG A 10 -8.83 -9.35 9.31
CA ARG A 10 -8.61 -10.74 8.95
C ARG A 10 -7.16 -11.08 9.19
N VAL A 11 -6.94 -12.10 9.99
CA VAL A 11 -5.61 -12.68 10.26
C VAL A 11 -5.59 -14.08 9.67
N ARG A 12 -4.54 -14.42 8.94
CA ARG A 12 -4.34 -15.72 8.30
C ARG A 12 -2.93 -16.22 8.60
N PRO A 13 -2.72 -16.96 9.71
CA PRO A 13 -1.48 -17.69 9.88
C PRO A 13 -1.41 -18.84 8.88
N PHE A 14 -0.21 -19.23 8.48
CA PHE A 14 0.01 -20.41 7.66
C PHE A 14 1.36 -21.03 7.99
N VAL A 15 1.45 -22.34 7.79
CA VAL A 15 2.68 -23.12 7.86
C VAL A 15 2.54 -24.29 6.90
N GLY A 16 3.60 -24.63 6.17
CA GLY A 16 3.58 -25.76 5.25
C GLY A 16 4.90 -25.97 4.54
N ALA A 17 5.01 -27.10 3.85
CA ALA A 17 6.16 -27.42 3.01
C ALA A 17 6.32 -26.36 1.91
N TYR A 18 7.58 -26.01 1.62
CA TYR A 18 7.93 -25.03 0.61
C TYR A 18 9.26 -25.46 -0.02
N TYR A 19 9.17 -25.98 -1.25
CA TYR A 19 10.29 -26.65 -1.92
C TYR A 19 10.89 -27.78 -1.05
N ASP A 20 12.20 -27.77 -0.88
CA ASP A 20 13.01 -28.64 -0.03
C ASP A 20 13.00 -28.23 1.45
N GLY A 21 12.22 -27.22 1.84
CA GLY A 21 12.07 -26.82 3.23
C GLY A 21 10.63 -26.50 3.63
N PHE A 22 10.46 -25.46 4.45
CA PHE A 22 9.16 -25.02 4.89
C PHE A 22 9.02 -23.50 4.89
N ARG A 23 7.78 -23.05 4.80
CA ARG A 23 7.40 -21.66 4.98
C ARG A 23 6.35 -21.54 6.05
N SER A 24 6.56 -20.60 6.95
CA SER A 24 5.56 -20.18 7.92
C SER A 24 5.36 -18.67 7.83
N GLY A 25 4.24 -18.19 8.37
CA GLY A 25 3.97 -16.77 8.32
C GLY A 25 2.56 -16.39 8.68
N ILE A 26 2.27 -15.12 8.47
CA ILE A 26 1.00 -14.51 8.81
C ILE A 26 0.65 -13.42 7.80
N ALA A 27 -0.59 -13.47 7.30
CA ALA A 27 -1.16 -12.44 6.44
C ALA A 27 -2.34 -11.77 7.12
N THR A 28 -2.17 -10.50 7.46
CA THR A 28 -3.14 -9.69 8.20
C THR A 28 -3.61 -8.54 7.34
N THR A 29 -4.92 -8.33 7.31
CA THR A 29 -5.55 -7.14 6.72
C THR A 29 -6.46 -6.51 7.76
N MET A 30 -6.22 -5.25 8.07
CA MET A 30 -7.09 -4.44 8.93
C MET A 30 -7.62 -3.27 8.13
N SER A 31 -8.88 -2.91 8.33
CA SER A 31 -9.47 -1.72 7.74
C SER A 31 -10.50 -1.12 8.67
N TYR A 32 -10.44 0.19 8.81
CA TYR A 32 -11.42 0.99 9.53
C TYR A 32 -12.05 2.00 8.59
N ARG A 33 -13.38 2.06 8.57
CA ARG A 33 -14.17 2.93 7.70
C ARG A 33 -14.93 3.94 8.55
N PHE A 34 -14.62 5.20 8.31
CA PHE A 34 -15.25 6.35 8.95
C PHE A 34 -16.16 7.02 7.90
N GLN A 35 -17.37 6.50 7.77
CA GLN A 35 -18.33 6.99 6.78
C GLN A 35 -18.94 8.33 7.20
N PRO A 36 -19.24 9.24 6.26
CA PRO A 36 -18.99 9.16 4.81
C PRO A 36 -17.58 9.63 4.37
N TYR A 37 -16.70 9.96 5.32
CA TYR A 37 -15.46 10.68 5.04
C TYR A 37 -14.30 9.81 4.54
N GLY A 38 -14.29 8.49 4.73
CA GLY A 38 -13.24 7.65 4.16
C GLY A 38 -12.94 6.34 4.88
N SER A 39 -11.74 5.82 4.66
CA SER A 39 -11.21 4.63 5.30
C SER A 39 -9.69 4.65 5.45
N ILE A 40 -9.21 3.95 6.46
CA ILE A 40 -7.81 3.58 6.63
C ILE A 40 -7.71 2.06 6.60
N SER A 41 -6.67 1.53 5.99
CA SER A 41 -6.39 0.09 5.97
C SER A 41 -4.91 -0.18 6.06
N VAL A 42 -4.55 -1.34 6.59
CA VAL A 42 -3.17 -1.80 6.69
C VAL A 42 -3.13 -3.25 6.26
N GLU A 43 -2.25 -3.56 5.34
CA GLU A 43 -1.85 -4.92 5.01
C GLU A 43 -0.49 -5.23 5.67
N LEU A 44 -0.42 -6.34 6.38
CA LEU A 44 0.81 -6.85 7.01
C LEU A 44 1.01 -8.29 6.55
N ASN A 45 2.16 -8.59 5.97
CA ASN A 45 2.52 -9.93 5.57
C ASN A 45 3.92 -10.24 6.09
N TYR A 46 4.05 -11.32 6.84
CA TYR A 46 5.34 -11.84 7.30
C TYR A 46 5.49 -13.27 6.79
N ASN A 47 6.61 -13.56 6.16
CA ASN A 47 7.00 -14.91 5.73
C ASN A 47 8.37 -15.22 6.33
N HIS A 48 8.44 -16.33 7.03
CA HIS A 48 9.67 -16.99 7.39
C HIS A 48 9.86 -18.17 6.45
N ILE A 49 10.95 -18.18 5.70
CA ILE A 49 11.31 -19.24 4.76
C ILE A 49 12.60 -19.87 5.26
N LYS A 50 12.55 -21.18 5.47
CA LYS A 50 13.72 -22.00 5.80
C LYS A 50 13.80 -23.12 4.78
N LEU A 51 14.88 -23.12 4.01
CA LEU A 51 15.23 -24.17 3.06
C LEU A 51 16.40 -24.96 3.62
N ASP A 52 16.64 -26.16 3.06
CA ASP A 52 17.80 -26.96 3.42
C ASP A 52 19.11 -26.31 2.92
N GLU A 53 20.24 -26.79 3.42
CA GLU A 53 21.55 -26.29 2.98
C GLU A 53 21.69 -26.41 1.45
N PRO A 54 22.23 -25.38 0.76
CA PRO A 54 23.06 -24.29 1.26
C PRO A 54 22.33 -22.94 1.44
N PHE A 55 20.99 -22.93 1.48
CA PHE A 55 20.23 -21.68 1.48
C PHE A 55 20.15 -21.03 2.87
N GLU A 56 20.26 -19.70 2.92
CA GLU A 56 20.05 -18.95 4.16
C GLU A 56 18.56 -18.77 4.47
N GLU A 57 18.24 -18.68 5.76
CA GLU A 57 16.88 -18.38 6.21
C GLU A 57 16.47 -16.95 5.80
N ALA A 58 15.28 -16.81 5.23
CA ALA A 58 14.77 -15.52 4.78
C ALA A 58 13.55 -15.07 5.61
N ASN A 59 13.59 -13.82 6.07
CA ASN A 59 12.51 -13.18 6.81
C ASN A 59 11.95 -12.00 5.99
N LEU A 60 10.81 -12.22 5.35
CA LEU A 60 10.20 -11.26 4.44
C LEU A 60 9.03 -10.54 5.08
N TRP A 61 9.08 -9.21 5.07
CA TRP A 61 8.03 -8.33 5.59
C TRP A 61 7.45 -7.48 4.46
N LEU A 62 6.12 -7.36 4.46
CA LEU A 62 5.38 -6.40 3.65
C LEU A 62 4.41 -5.65 4.56
N ILE A 63 4.54 -4.33 4.59
CA ILE A 63 3.67 -3.44 5.38
C ILE A 63 3.12 -2.37 4.45
N GLY A 64 1.80 -2.40 4.23
CA GLY A 64 1.10 -1.54 3.28
C GLY A 64 -0.04 -0.74 3.90
N PRO A 65 0.22 0.35 4.65
CA PRO A 65 -0.82 1.29 5.03
C PRO A 65 -1.40 2.04 3.82
N LYS A 66 -2.72 2.17 3.81
CA LYS A 66 -3.49 2.93 2.82
C LYS A 66 -4.51 3.82 3.52
N LEU A 67 -4.59 5.06 3.07
CA LEU A 67 -5.52 6.07 3.52
C LEU A 67 -6.36 6.56 2.34
N ASP A 68 -7.67 6.57 2.50
CA ASP A 68 -8.63 7.16 1.56
C ASP A 68 -9.48 8.16 2.33
N LEU A 69 -9.39 9.44 1.96
CA LEU A 69 -10.07 10.57 2.60
C LEU A 69 -10.90 11.37 1.60
N THR A 70 -12.08 11.78 2.04
CA THR A 70 -13.02 12.67 1.37
C THR A 70 -13.28 13.84 2.32
N PHE A 71 -12.62 14.96 2.09
CA PHE A 71 -12.78 16.16 2.91
C PHE A 71 -14.12 16.84 2.63
N THR A 72 -14.47 16.95 1.34
CA THR A 72 -15.73 17.52 0.87
C THR A 72 -16.22 16.71 -0.34
N ARG A 73 -17.40 17.03 -0.89
CA ARG A 73 -17.89 16.42 -2.14
C ARG A 73 -16.99 16.70 -3.37
N LYS A 74 -15.99 17.58 -3.22
CA LYS A 74 -15.08 18.02 -4.28
C LYS A 74 -13.61 17.70 -3.98
N LEU A 75 -13.22 17.41 -2.74
CA LEU A 75 -11.82 17.30 -2.33
C LEU A 75 -11.54 15.92 -1.75
N PHE A 76 -10.60 15.20 -2.36
CA PHE A 76 -10.24 13.83 -2.02
C PHE A 76 -8.72 13.69 -1.87
N LEU A 77 -8.30 12.81 -0.97
CA LEU A 77 -6.90 12.43 -0.79
C LEU A 77 -6.81 10.92 -0.64
N THR A 78 -6.02 10.29 -1.49
CA THR A 78 -5.61 8.90 -1.35
C THR A 78 -4.12 8.86 -1.10
N SER A 79 -3.66 8.16 -0.08
CA SER A 79 -2.24 7.91 0.16
C SER A 79 -1.99 6.44 0.41
N PHE A 80 -0.91 5.93 -0.14
CA PHE A 80 -0.50 4.54 -0.04
C PHE A 80 1.01 4.50 0.17
N VAL A 81 1.44 3.80 1.22
CA VAL A 81 2.84 3.53 1.49
C VAL A 81 3.00 2.02 1.61
N GLN A 82 4.04 1.46 1.03
CA GLN A 82 4.33 0.03 1.10
C GLN A 82 5.82 -0.20 1.29
N TYR A 83 6.16 -0.79 2.42
CA TYR A 83 7.49 -1.30 2.70
C TYR A 83 7.53 -2.79 2.36
N ASN A 84 8.54 -3.24 1.62
CA ASN A 84 8.72 -4.64 1.26
C ASN A 84 10.21 -5.01 1.28
N THR A 85 10.58 -5.94 2.15
CA THR A 85 11.98 -6.37 2.34
C THR A 85 12.45 -7.38 1.30
N GLN A 86 11.55 -7.99 0.53
CA GLN A 86 11.96 -8.92 -0.54
C GLN A 86 12.61 -8.19 -1.72
N PHE A 87 12.16 -6.97 -2.00
CA PHE A 87 12.71 -6.13 -3.07
C PHE A 87 13.51 -4.94 -2.52
N ASP A 88 13.73 -4.91 -1.21
CA ASP A 88 14.33 -3.81 -0.47
C ASP A 88 13.76 -2.45 -0.86
N ASN A 89 12.44 -2.31 -0.91
CA ASN A 89 11.81 -1.11 -1.43
C ASN A 89 10.74 -0.51 -0.49
N LEU A 90 10.69 0.82 -0.49
CA LEU A 90 9.63 1.60 0.13
C LEU A 90 8.95 2.44 -0.95
N ASN A 91 7.75 2.01 -1.35
CA ASN A 91 6.92 2.72 -2.32
C ASN A 91 5.98 3.68 -1.60
N MET A 92 5.88 4.91 -2.10
CA MET A 92 4.89 5.88 -1.67
C MET A 92 4.13 6.43 -2.89
N ASN A 93 2.81 6.52 -2.78
CA ASN A 93 1.96 7.17 -3.75
C ASN A 93 0.87 7.97 -3.02
N THR A 94 0.84 9.27 -3.23
CA THR A 94 -0.15 10.17 -2.65
C THR A 94 -0.80 10.97 -3.77
N ARG A 95 -2.12 10.93 -3.83
CA ARG A 95 -2.94 11.61 -4.81
C ARG A 95 -3.95 12.50 -4.12
N PHE A 96 -3.84 13.79 -4.37
CA PHE A 96 -4.88 14.76 -4.12
C PHE A 96 -5.73 14.94 -5.39
N GLN A 97 -7.05 15.03 -5.21
CA GLN A 97 -8.00 15.25 -6.29
C GLN A 97 -8.97 16.36 -5.91
N TRP A 98 -9.12 17.32 -6.81
CA TRP A 98 -10.11 18.39 -6.73
C TRP A 98 -11.08 18.33 -7.91
N ARG A 99 -12.33 17.98 -7.63
CA ARG A 99 -13.44 18.01 -8.58
C ARG A 99 -14.10 19.38 -8.59
N PHE A 100 -13.67 20.26 -9.48
CA PHE A 100 -14.20 21.62 -9.54
C PHE A 100 -15.55 21.71 -10.27
N ALA A 101 -15.79 20.84 -11.27
CA ALA A 101 -17.05 20.71 -12.00
C ALA A 101 -17.38 19.23 -12.29
N PRO A 102 -18.62 18.89 -12.72
CA PRO A 102 -18.96 17.52 -13.10
C PRO A 102 -17.99 16.99 -14.16
N VAL A 103 -17.43 15.80 -13.92
CA VAL A 103 -16.47 15.12 -14.82
C VAL A 103 -15.21 15.97 -15.12
N SER A 104 -14.95 17.01 -14.32
CA SER A 104 -13.79 17.89 -14.46
C SER A 104 -12.99 17.89 -13.16
N ASP A 105 -11.82 17.28 -13.23
CA ASP A 105 -10.97 16.99 -12.08
C ASP A 105 -9.56 17.55 -12.29
N PHE A 106 -8.99 18.13 -11.24
CA PHE A 106 -7.57 18.40 -11.09
C PHE A 106 -6.95 17.35 -10.16
N PHE A 107 -5.83 16.77 -10.57
CA PHE A 107 -5.08 15.79 -9.79
C PHE A 107 -3.67 16.29 -9.53
N LEU A 108 -3.22 16.06 -8.31
CA LEU A 108 -1.84 16.23 -7.89
C LEU A 108 -1.35 14.92 -7.31
N VAL A 109 -0.36 14.30 -7.94
CA VAL A 109 0.16 12.99 -7.57
C VAL A 109 1.64 13.12 -7.23
N TYR A 110 1.99 12.72 -6.02
CA TYR A 110 3.35 12.48 -5.60
C TYR A 110 3.61 10.98 -5.57
N THR A 111 4.68 10.53 -6.21
CA THR A 111 5.12 9.13 -6.14
C THR A 111 6.61 9.08 -5.90
N ASP A 112 7.03 8.12 -5.07
CA ASP A 112 8.42 7.89 -4.74
C ASP A 112 8.67 6.40 -4.50
N ASN A 113 9.85 5.92 -4.84
CA ASN A 113 10.31 4.57 -4.60
C ASN A 113 11.71 4.66 -4.02
N TYR A 114 11.84 4.41 -2.72
CA TYR A 114 13.11 4.41 -2.04
C TYR A 114 13.68 3.00 -1.95
N ASP A 115 15.01 2.92 -2.07
CA ASP A 115 15.78 1.74 -1.69
C ASP A 115 15.88 1.67 -0.16
N THR A 116 15.75 0.48 0.40
CA THR A 116 15.87 0.22 1.85
C THR A 116 16.99 -0.76 2.18
N GLY A 117 17.68 -1.27 1.15
CA GLY A 117 18.85 -2.11 1.25
C GLY A 117 20.10 -1.32 1.65
N ILE A 118 21.09 -2.02 2.20
CA ILE A 118 22.40 -1.44 2.55
C ILE A 118 23.34 -1.62 1.36
N PRO A 119 24.14 -0.62 0.95
CA PRO A 119 24.39 0.68 1.60
C PRO A 119 23.48 1.84 1.17
N SER A 120 22.65 1.67 0.15
CA SER A 120 21.83 2.71 -0.51
C SER A 120 20.56 3.11 0.25
N ARG A 121 20.50 2.88 1.57
CA ARG A 121 19.31 3.14 2.40
C ARG A 121 18.78 4.55 2.19
N PHE A 122 17.50 4.65 1.85
CA PHE A 122 16.75 5.88 1.58
C PHE A 122 17.17 6.66 0.33
N GLN A 123 17.95 6.06 -0.57
CA GLN A 123 18.15 6.62 -1.90
C GLN A 123 16.87 6.42 -2.73
N SER A 124 16.35 7.50 -3.31
CA SER A 124 15.19 7.41 -4.21
C SER A 124 15.63 6.81 -5.55
N ARG A 125 15.02 5.68 -5.93
CA ARG A 125 15.17 5.05 -7.25
C ARG A 125 14.39 5.80 -8.31
N ASN A 126 13.17 6.24 -7.96
CA ASN A 126 12.37 7.12 -8.78
C ASN A 126 11.51 8.05 -7.92
N ARG A 127 11.34 9.28 -8.39
CA ARG A 127 10.45 10.28 -7.79
C ARG A 127 9.78 11.05 -8.90
N ALA A 128 8.47 11.26 -8.75
CA ALA A 128 7.74 12.14 -9.64
C ALA A 128 6.68 12.94 -8.89
N PHE A 129 6.52 14.17 -9.37
CA PHE A 129 5.41 15.04 -9.02
C PHE A 129 4.62 15.32 -10.30
N ILE A 130 3.36 14.91 -10.32
CA ILE A 130 2.53 14.91 -11.52
C ILE A 130 1.30 15.76 -11.25
N ALA A 131 1.06 16.74 -12.12
CA ALA A 131 -0.18 17.49 -12.15
C ALA A 131 -0.97 17.10 -13.40
N LYS A 132 -2.28 16.85 -13.26
CA LYS A 132 -3.17 16.53 -14.38
C LYS A 132 -4.46 17.32 -14.24
N LEU A 133 -4.86 18.00 -15.30
CA LEU A 133 -6.15 18.69 -15.40
C LEU A 133 -7.04 17.98 -16.43
N THR A 134 -8.31 17.82 -16.10
CA THR A 134 -9.33 17.29 -17.00
C THR A 134 -10.53 18.22 -17.00
N TYR A 135 -11.05 18.52 -18.19
CA TYR A 135 -12.23 19.36 -18.35
C TYR A 135 -13.19 18.71 -19.34
N TRP A 136 -14.42 18.52 -18.92
CA TRP A 136 -15.48 18.00 -19.77
C TRP A 136 -16.19 19.15 -20.48
N LEU A 137 -16.16 19.14 -21.81
CA LEU A 137 -16.88 20.09 -22.65
C LEU A 137 -18.25 19.51 -22.99
N ASN A 138 -19.31 20.15 -22.52
CA ASN A 138 -20.67 19.89 -22.99
C ASN A 138 -21.07 21.06 -23.89
N LEU A 139 -21.06 20.82 -25.21
CA LEU A 139 -21.52 21.74 -26.26
C LEU A 139 -22.93 21.34 -26.69
#